data_AF-A0A7S6M6J1-F1
#
_entry.id   AF-A0A7S6M6J1-F1
#
_cell.length_a   1.000
_cell.length_b   1.000
_cell.length_c   1.000
_cell.angle_alpha   90.00
_cell.angle_beta   90.00
_cell.angle_gamma   90.00
#
_symmetry.space_group_name_H-M   'P 1'
#
loop_
_entity.id
_entity.type
_entity.pdbx_description
1 polymer ?
#
loop_
_entity_poly.entity_id
_entity_poly.type
_entity_poly.pdbx_seq_one_letter_code
_entity_poly.pdbx_strand_id
1 'polypeptide(L)'
;MFNYDWFHGAGLRMQIEEAKRRCARKKFPVDPAANGKQAKEYQRYYDELETRVILYMKDGLTYEMKEMADIGTSSALAFECLPVDENYQVGAYVIVVPFEDVARVEVFAVHPVDKPAENVRIPGFRANAAEPRE
;
A
#
# COMPACT_ATOMS: atom_id res chain seq x y z
N MET A 1 -1.21 1.91 -18.76
CA MET A 1 -0.53 1.45 -17.53
C MET A 1 -0.97 2.43 -16.46
N PHE A 2 -1.71 1.95 -15.46
CA PHE A 2 -2.54 2.72 -14.51
C PHE A 2 -3.59 3.64 -15.18
N ASN A 3 -4.85 3.40 -14.84
CA ASN A 3 -6.00 4.17 -15.32
C ASN A 3 -7.17 3.95 -14.35
N TYR A 4 -8.30 4.58 -14.66
CA TYR A 4 -9.52 4.46 -13.87
C TYR A 4 -9.90 3.00 -13.55
N ASP A 5 -9.97 2.15 -14.58
CA ASP A 5 -10.37 0.73 -14.44
C ASP A 5 -9.38 -0.08 -13.61
N TRP A 6 -8.09 0.28 -13.63
CA TRP A 6 -7.10 -0.41 -12.82
C TRP A 6 -7.31 -0.14 -11.33
N PHE A 7 -7.60 1.11 -10.94
CA PHE A 7 -7.81 1.50 -9.54
C PHE A 7 -9.21 1.15 -9.03
N HIS A 8 -10.25 1.42 -9.83
CA HIS A 8 -11.67 1.24 -9.43
C HIS A 8 -12.24 -0.14 -9.81
N GLY A 9 -11.59 -0.84 -10.74
CA GLY A 9 -11.95 -2.20 -11.13
C GLY A 9 -11.22 -3.26 -10.31
N ALA A 10 -10.82 -4.35 -10.95
CA ALA A 10 -10.19 -5.47 -10.26
C ALA A 10 -8.69 -5.29 -10.00
N GLY A 11 -8.01 -4.36 -10.68
CA GLY A 11 -6.54 -4.27 -10.71
C GLY A 11 -5.92 -4.11 -9.33
N LEU A 12 -6.18 -2.99 -8.67
CA LEU A 12 -5.67 -2.70 -7.32
C LEU A 12 -6.08 -3.78 -6.32
N ARG A 13 -7.35 -4.19 -6.34
CA ARG A 13 -7.88 -5.25 -5.48
C ARG A 13 -7.10 -6.55 -5.63
N MET A 14 -6.84 -7.00 -6.86
CA MET A 14 -6.06 -8.22 -7.11
C MET A 14 -4.62 -8.10 -6.59
N GLN A 15 -4.01 -6.91 -6.67
CA GLN A 15 -2.67 -6.69 -6.14
C GLN A 15 -2.65 -6.71 -4.60
N ILE A 16 -3.68 -6.17 -3.95
CA ILE A 16 -3.91 -6.28 -2.50
C ILE A 16 -4.04 -7.75 -2.08
N GLU A 17 -4.92 -8.49 -2.73
CA GLU A 17 -5.16 -9.91 -2.43
C GLU A 17 -3.90 -10.75 -2.57
N GLU A 18 -3.10 -10.49 -3.61
CA GLU A 18 -1.83 -11.19 -3.85
C GLU A 18 -0.78 -10.82 -2.79
N ALA A 19 -0.69 -9.55 -2.36
CA ALA A 19 0.20 -9.13 -1.28
C ALA A 19 -0.16 -9.82 0.04
N LYS A 20 -1.46 -9.83 0.41
CA LYS A 20 -1.96 -10.54 1.60
C LYS A 20 -1.65 -12.03 1.53
N ARG A 21 -1.91 -12.67 0.39
CA ARG A 21 -1.67 -14.11 0.18
C ARG A 21 -0.19 -14.45 0.34
N ARG A 22 0.70 -13.64 -0.23
CA ARG A 22 2.16 -13.82 -0.10
C ARG A 22 2.64 -13.62 1.32
N CYS A 23 2.09 -12.66 2.04
CA CYS A 23 2.40 -12.42 3.45
C CYS A 23 1.97 -13.63 4.31
N ALA A 24 0.73 -14.09 4.16
CA ALA A 24 0.22 -15.26 4.87
C ALA A 24 1.04 -16.53 4.55
N ARG A 25 1.40 -16.78 3.29
CA ARG A 25 2.21 -17.95 2.89
C ARG A 25 3.62 -17.96 3.50
N LYS A 26 4.20 -16.79 3.82
CA LYS A 26 5.49 -16.74 4.53
C LYS A 26 5.38 -17.28 5.95
N LYS A 27 4.26 -17.03 6.63
CA LYS A 27 3.99 -17.50 8.00
C LYS A 27 3.45 -18.93 8.05
N PHE A 28 2.64 -19.30 7.06
CA PHE A 28 2.03 -20.61 6.90
C PHE A 28 2.50 -21.25 5.58
N PRO A 29 3.72 -21.84 5.56
CA PRO A 29 4.32 -22.38 4.33
C PRO A 29 3.72 -23.71 3.86
N VAL A 30 2.99 -24.42 4.74
CA VAL A 30 2.31 -25.69 4.44
C VAL A 30 0.86 -25.38 4.06
N ASP A 31 0.26 -26.21 3.20
CA ASP A 31 -1.15 -26.09 2.82
C ASP A 31 -2.06 -26.13 4.06
N PRO A 32 -2.72 -25.01 4.41
CA PRO A 32 -3.59 -24.94 5.58
C PRO A 32 -4.80 -25.87 5.45
N ALA A 33 -5.22 -26.22 4.22
CA ALA A 33 -6.37 -27.08 3.97
C ALA A 33 -6.17 -28.52 4.45
N ALA A 34 -4.93 -28.95 4.66
CA ALA A 34 -4.60 -30.29 5.16
C ALA A 34 -4.95 -30.47 6.65
N ASN A 35 -5.14 -29.38 7.41
CA ASN A 35 -5.47 -29.43 8.83
C ASN A 35 -6.49 -28.33 9.20
N GLY A 36 -7.71 -28.75 9.56
CA GLY A 36 -8.81 -27.81 9.87
C GLY A 36 -8.52 -26.79 10.97
N LYS A 37 -7.58 -27.05 11.89
CA LYS A 37 -7.14 -26.05 12.89
C LYS A 37 -6.22 -25.00 12.25
N GLN A 38 -5.26 -25.43 11.42
CA GLN A 38 -4.36 -24.52 10.69
C GLN A 38 -5.11 -23.69 9.65
N ALA A 39 -6.15 -24.24 9.02
CA ALA A 39 -7.03 -23.47 8.14
C ALA A 39 -7.70 -22.29 8.87
N LYS A 40 -8.15 -22.48 10.11
CA LYS A 40 -8.76 -21.40 10.93
C LYS A 40 -7.73 -20.35 11.35
N GLU A 41 -6.53 -20.78 11.75
CA GLU A 41 -5.44 -19.87 12.13
C GLU A 41 -4.93 -19.07 10.93
N TYR A 42 -4.82 -19.71 9.75
CA TYR A 42 -4.48 -19.05 8.50
C TYR A 42 -5.50 -17.98 8.14
N GLN A 43 -6.79 -18.34 8.13
CA GLN A 43 -7.86 -17.41 7.76
C GLN A 43 -7.88 -16.20 8.68
N ARG A 44 -7.80 -16.44 10.00
CA ARG A 44 -7.71 -15.36 10.99
C ARG A 44 -6.50 -14.45 10.74
N TYR A 45 -5.30 -15.02 10.54
CA TYR A 45 -4.11 -14.21 10.26
C TYR A 45 -4.27 -13.40 8.97
N TYR A 46 -4.83 -14.00 7.92
CA TYR A 46 -5.09 -13.34 6.63
C TYR A 46 -6.06 -12.17 6.76
N ASP A 47 -7.12 -12.33 7.56
CA ASP A 47 -8.13 -11.30 7.81
C ASP A 47 -7.58 -10.15 8.65
N GLU A 48 -6.64 -10.43 9.55
CA GLU A 48 -5.94 -9.45 10.40
C GLU A 48 -4.83 -8.67 9.65
N LEU A 49 -4.46 -9.04 8.41
CA LEU A 49 -3.44 -8.33 7.64
C LEU A 49 -3.91 -6.92 7.23
N GLU A 50 -3.10 -5.92 7.58
CA GLU A 50 -3.19 -4.56 7.07
C GLU A 50 -2.47 -4.45 5.72
N THR A 51 -2.96 -3.57 4.84
CA THR A 51 -2.29 -3.26 3.58
C THR A 51 -1.98 -1.77 3.44
N ARG A 52 -0.81 -1.48 2.87
CA ARG A 52 -0.36 -0.12 2.53
C ARG A 52 -0.20 -0.04 1.02
N VAL A 53 -0.74 1.00 0.41
CA VAL A 53 -0.64 1.26 -1.02
C VAL A 53 0.24 2.47 -1.23
N ILE A 54 1.36 2.29 -1.93
CA ILE A 54 2.35 3.33 -2.17
C ILE A 54 2.36 3.68 -3.66
N LEU A 55 2.14 4.95 -3.94
CA LEU A 55 2.12 5.51 -5.29
C LEU A 55 3.44 6.25 -5.52
N TYR A 56 4.14 5.86 -6.58
CA TYR A 56 5.32 6.56 -7.06
C TYR A 56 4.93 7.38 -8.28
N MET A 57 5.21 8.68 -8.20
CA MET A 57 4.88 9.63 -9.24
C MET A 57 6.06 9.84 -10.19
N LYS A 58 5.78 10.22 -11.44
CA LYS A 58 6.81 10.52 -12.44
C LYS A 58 7.69 11.72 -12.06
N ASP A 59 7.19 12.64 -11.25
CA ASP A 59 7.93 13.79 -10.71
C ASP A 59 8.89 13.42 -9.56
N GLY A 60 8.89 12.15 -9.12
CA GLY A 60 9.71 11.66 -8.03
C GLY A 60 9.06 11.73 -6.65
N LEU A 61 7.85 12.28 -6.53
CA LEU A 61 7.09 12.27 -5.28
C LEU A 61 6.55 10.87 -4.98
N THR A 62 6.28 10.61 -3.71
CA THR A 62 5.72 9.34 -3.24
C THR A 62 4.64 9.59 -2.22
N TYR A 63 3.50 8.91 -2.40
CA TYR A 63 2.33 9.03 -1.55
C TYR A 63 1.95 7.67 -1.00
N GLU A 64 1.56 7.64 0.28
CA GLU A 64 0.86 6.49 0.84
C GLU A 64 -0.64 6.78 0.80
N MET A 65 -1.34 6.01 -0.03
CA MET A 65 -2.78 6.11 -0.18
C MET A 65 -3.46 5.35 0.97
N LYS A 66 -4.29 6.06 1.72
CA LYS A 66 -5.14 5.52 2.77
C LYS A 66 -6.45 5.00 2.20
N GLU A 67 -7.14 5.84 1.43
CA GLU A 67 -8.46 5.55 0.87
C GLU A 67 -8.64 6.32 -0.44
N MET A 68 -9.29 5.69 -1.43
CA MET A 68 -9.67 6.39 -2.67
C MET A 68 -10.88 7.27 -2.40
N ALA A 69 -10.84 8.51 -2.88
CA ALA A 69 -11.94 9.45 -2.80
C ALA A 69 -12.68 9.49 -4.14
N ASP A 70 -13.99 9.29 -4.13
CA ASP A 70 -14.81 9.54 -5.31
C ASP A 70 -15.21 11.02 -5.34
N ILE A 71 -14.63 11.77 -6.29
CA ILE A 71 -14.94 13.18 -6.53
C ILE A 71 -15.70 13.40 -7.85
N GLY A 72 -16.25 12.32 -8.44
CA GLY A 72 -17.05 12.40 -9.67
C GLY A 72 -16.24 12.59 -10.96
N THR A 73 -14.94 12.27 -10.96
CA THR A 73 -14.09 12.30 -12.16
C THR A 73 -13.49 10.94 -12.47
N SER A 74 -13.45 10.58 -13.76
CA SER A 74 -12.81 9.38 -14.25
C SER A 74 -11.46 9.63 -14.94
N SER A 75 -10.99 10.88 -14.98
CA SER A 75 -9.72 11.25 -15.65
C SER A 75 -8.51 11.30 -14.71
N ALA A 76 -8.74 11.25 -13.40
CA ALA A 76 -7.71 11.34 -12.38
C ALA A 76 -8.01 10.40 -11.21
N LEU A 77 -6.97 10.05 -10.45
CA LEU A 77 -7.08 9.37 -9.18
C LEU A 77 -7.19 10.42 -8.08
N ALA A 78 -8.26 10.36 -7.29
CA ALA A 78 -8.40 11.14 -6.06
C ALA A 78 -8.30 10.20 -4.85
N PHE A 79 -7.56 10.61 -3.83
CA PHE A 79 -7.32 9.77 -2.65
C PHE A 79 -6.91 10.56 -1.42
N GLU A 80 -7.24 10.04 -0.23
CA GLU A 80 -6.66 10.48 1.03
C GLU A 80 -5.23 9.94 1.18
N CYS A 81 -4.28 10.84 1.41
CA CYS A 81 -2.88 10.52 1.64
C CYS A 81 -2.54 10.54 3.12
N LEU A 82 -1.76 9.57 3.59
CA LEU A 82 -1.14 9.62 4.92
C LEU A 82 0.07 10.57 4.89
N PRO A 83 0.08 11.64 5.69
CA PRO A 83 1.24 12.52 5.77
C PRO A 83 2.38 11.86 6.53
N VAL A 84 3.61 12.07 6.02
CA VAL A 84 4.83 11.56 6.65
C VAL A 84 5.13 12.30 7.95
N ASP A 85 4.78 13.59 8.02
CA ASP A 85 4.96 14.42 9.21
C ASP A 85 3.77 14.23 10.17
N GLU A 86 4.09 13.78 11.38
CA GLU A 86 3.13 13.47 12.45
C GLU A 86 2.30 14.67 12.86
N ASN A 87 2.83 15.90 12.73
CA ASN A 87 2.08 17.12 13.07
C ASN A 87 0.86 17.32 12.17
N TYR A 88 0.86 16.73 10.98
CA TYR A 88 -0.20 16.85 9.99
C TYR A 88 -1.14 15.63 9.97
N GLN A 89 -0.91 14.63 10.82
CA GLN A 89 -1.78 13.44 10.93
C GLN A 89 -3.13 13.71 11.64
N VAL A 90 -3.35 14.94 12.11
CA VAL A 90 -4.62 15.38 12.72
C VAL A 90 -5.69 15.75 11.68
N GLY A 91 -5.32 15.89 10.41
CA GLY A 91 -6.21 16.25 9.30
C GLY A 91 -6.32 15.17 8.22
N ALA A 92 -7.13 15.45 7.21
CA ALA A 92 -7.24 14.62 6.00
C ALA A 92 -6.68 15.38 4.79
N TYR A 93 -5.73 14.78 4.07
CA TYR A 93 -5.16 15.33 2.84
C TYR A 93 -5.71 14.59 1.64
N VAL A 94 -6.59 15.22 0.88
CA VAL A 94 -7.09 14.66 -0.38
C VAL A 94 -6.24 15.20 -1.52
N ILE A 95 -5.63 14.29 -2.28
CA ILE A 95 -4.80 14.59 -3.43
C ILE A 95 -5.50 14.09 -4.70
N VAL A 96 -5.40 14.86 -5.77
CA VAL A 96 -5.86 14.46 -7.11
C VAL A 96 -4.66 14.44 -8.04
N VAL A 97 -4.40 13.29 -8.67
CA VAL A 97 -3.31 13.12 -9.63
C VAL A 97 -3.82 12.52 -10.95
N PRO A 98 -3.35 12.99 -12.11
CA PRO A 98 -3.59 12.30 -13.38
C PRO A 98 -3.09 10.85 -13.31
N PHE A 99 -3.84 9.91 -13.87
CA PHE A 99 -3.40 8.51 -13.90
C PHE A 99 -2.08 8.32 -14.65
N GLU A 100 -1.86 9.15 -15.68
CA GLU A 100 -0.64 9.12 -16.47
C GLU A 100 0.60 9.53 -15.67
N ASP A 101 0.46 10.22 -14.55
CA ASP A 101 1.59 10.62 -13.70
C ASP A 101 2.00 9.52 -12.72
N VAL A 102 1.18 8.47 -12.57
CA VAL A 102 1.53 7.31 -11.74
C VAL A 102 2.56 6.46 -12.48
N ALA A 103 3.79 6.45 -11.97
CA ALA A 103 4.89 5.65 -12.52
C ALA A 103 4.85 4.20 -12.02
N ARG A 104 4.49 3.98 -10.75
CA ARG A 104 4.45 2.65 -10.12
C ARG A 104 3.50 2.63 -8.93
N VAL A 105 2.82 1.50 -8.75
CA VAL A 105 2.01 1.20 -7.57
C VAL A 105 2.59 -0.01 -6.86
N GLU A 106 2.93 0.17 -5.58
CA GLU A 106 3.36 -0.91 -4.70
C GLU A 106 2.27 -1.18 -3.64
N VAL A 107 2.04 -2.46 -3.36
CA VAL A 107 1.13 -2.88 -2.30
C VAL A 107 1.89 -3.78 -1.35
N PHE A 108 1.90 -3.39 -0.09
CA PHE A 108 2.56 -4.10 0.99
C PHE A 108 1.50 -4.61 1.97
N ALA A 109 1.63 -5.86 2.42
CA ALA A 109 0.75 -6.43 3.44
C ALA A 109 1.57 -6.84 4.67
N VAL A 110 1.07 -6.51 5.85
CA VAL A 110 1.75 -6.75 7.13
C VAL A 110 0.74 -7.05 8.21
N HIS A 111 1.12 -7.92 9.14
CA HIS A 111 0.31 -8.16 10.32
C HIS A 111 0.59 -7.10 11.38
N PRO A 112 -0.41 -6.55 12.09
CA PRO A 112 -0.23 -5.48 13.07
C PRO A 112 0.84 -5.77 14.13
N VAL A 113 0.93 -7.03 14.58
CA VAL A 113 1.94 -7.48 15.57
C VAL A 113 3.36 -7.52 14.99
N ASP A 114 3.48 -7.76 13.68
CA ASP A 114 4.75 -7.81 12.97
C ASP A 114 5.13 -6.43 12.40
N LYS A 115 4.27 -5.41 12.60
CA LYS A 115 4.46 -4.05 12.13
C LYS A 115 5.61 -3.42 12.93
N PRO A 116 6.69 -2.98 12.26
CA PRO A 116 7.79 -2.29 12.93
C PRO A 116 7.28 -1.02 13.62
N ALA A 117 7.81 -0.72 14.81
CA ALA A 117 7.42 0.46 15.59
C ALA A 117 7.74 1.79 14.87
N GLU A 118 8.76 1.80 14.03
CA GLU A 118 9.03 2.89 13.09
C GLU A 118 8.34 2.58 11.76
N ASN A 119 7.74 3.61 11.13
CA ASN A 119 7.29 3.52 9.74
C ASN A 119 8.46 3.03 8.87
N VAL A 120 8.54 1.72 8.63
CA VAL A 120 9.65 1.16 7.84
C VAL A 120 9.60 1.81 6.48
N ARG A 121 10.59 2.67 6.26
CA ARG A 121 10.95 3.20 4.96
C ARG A 121 11.37 1.98 4.14
N ILE A 122 10.49 1.51 3.28
CA ILE A 122 10.72 0.33 2.44
C ILE A 122 12.00 0.60 1.62
N PRO A 123 13.10 -0.16 1.80
CA PRO A 123 14.37 0.17 1.17
C PRO A 123 14.35 -0.20 -0.32
N GLY A 124 14.08 0.81 -1.13
CA GLY A 124 14.23 0.89 -2.59
C GLY A 124 14.36 2.34 -3.08
N PHE A 125 14.46 3.30 -2.15
CA PHE A 125 14.60 4.73 -2.36
C PHE A 125 16.08 5.12 -2.25
N ARG A 126 16.65 5.79 -3.26
CA ARG A 126 17.88 6.56 -3.04
C ARG A 126 17.52 7.74 -2.15
N ALA A 127 17.85 7.68 -0.86
CA ALA A 127 18.07 8.87 -0.07
C ALA A 127 19.39 9.52 -0.52
N ASN A 128 19.41 10.08 -1.73
CA ASN A 128 20.47 10.99 -2.13
C ASN A 128 19.87 12.40 -2.17
N ALA A 129 19.63 12.97 -1.00
CA ALA A 129 19.93 14.39 -0.82
C ALA A 129 21.29 14.40 -0.12
N ALA A 130 22.32 14.71 -0.91
CA ALA A 130 23.71 14.75 -0.50
C ALA A 130 23.87 15.58 0.78
N GLU A 131 24.66 15.07 1.73
CA GLU A 131 25.31 15.92 2.72
C GLU A 131 26.16 16.97 1.98
N PRO A 132 26.03 18.26 2.29
CA PRO A 132 27.01 19.23 1.82
C PRO A 132 28.32 18.92 2.54
N ARG A 133 29.32 18.44 1.80
CA ARG A 133 30.70 18.47 2.27
C ARG A 133 31.23 19.88 2.04
N GLU A 134 31.56 20.55 3.14
CA GLU A 134 32.40 21.76 3.18
C GLU A 134 33.79 21.51 2.57
#